data_AF-A0A857F5S0-F1
#
_entry.id   AF-A0A857F5S0-F1
#
_cell.length_a   1.000
_cell.length_b   1.000
_cell.length_c   1.000
_cell.angle_alpha   90.00
_cell.angle_beta   90.00
_cell.angle_gamma   90.00
#
_symmetry.space_group_name_H-M   'P 1'
#
loop_
_entity.id
_entity.type
_entity.pdbx_description
1 polymer ?
#
loop_
_entity_poly.entity_id
_entity_poly.type
_entity_poly.pdbx_seq_one_letter_code
_entity_poly.pdbx_strand_id
1 'polypeptide(L)'
;MSKVDAFKSGAPVWHFHPVMFLGAISNISFPVTPIKGKLEPLEFITFYKGDLIDDADYQLAATKLSCEVAAIKAVAQTETGNYGSYFKFQSDDDYVPAILFERHHFSKYTHGEYDSHSDISNPDAGGYGTISVQYPKLIRAYALNKRAALMSASWGKFQILGSNYAAAGYSSPEAFVMAMSESEKNQLKAFVDFIKFDVTLLKSIRSKDWLTFARAYNGKRQKGYDKKMEKNYEINKK
;
A
#
# COMPACT_ATOMS: atom_id res chain seq x y z
N MET A 1 58.88 -45.26 0.16
CA MET A 1 58.01 -46.45 0.30
C MET A 1 57.20 -46.31 1.58
N SER A 2 55.86 -46.45 1.45
CA SER A 2 54.86 -46.67 2.54
C SER A 2 54.60 -45.48 3.47
N LYS A 3 53.39 -45.20 3.98
CA LYS A 3 52.03 -45.74 3.85
C LYS A 3 51.11 -44.72 4.55
N VAL A 4 49.86 -44.62 4.13
CA VAL A 4 48.79 -43.84 4.79
C VAL A 4 48.29 -44.61 6.02
N ASP A 5 47.87 -43.95 7.11
CA ASP A 5 46.50 -44.09 7.66
C ASP A 5 46.18 -43.27 8.94
N ALA A 6 44.97 -42.70 8.88
CA ALA A 6 43.88 -42.56 9.86
C ALA A 6 44.00 -41.95 11.28
N PHE A 7 42.96 -41.16 11.56
CA PHE A 7 42.53 -40.38 12.74
C PHE A 7 42.23 -41.15 14.05
N LYS A 8 42.21 -40.37 15.17
CA LYS A 8 41.46 -40.42 16.47
C LYS A 8 42.41 -40.43 17.69
N SER A 9 42.20 -39.77 18.83
CA SER A 9 41.05 -39.11 19.50
C SER A 9 41.53 -38.36 20.77
N GLY A 10 40.80 -37.33 21.25
CA GLY A 10 40.79 -36.92 22.67
C GLY A 10 40.52 -35.42 22.92
N ALA A 11 39.34 -35.07 23.44
CA ALA A 11 38.93 -33.71 23.86
C ALA A 11 39.49 -33.32 25.26
N PRO A 12 39.46 -32.02 25.66
CA PRO A 12 38.32 -31.54 26.45
C PRO A 12 37.88 -30.06 26.24
N VAL A 13 36.56 -29.88 26.08
CA VAL A 13 35.62 -29.01 26.83
C VAL A 13 36.10 -27.69 27.50
N TRP A 14 35.60 -26.59 26.90
CA TRP A 14 35.01 -25.32 27.39
C TRP A 14 35.63 -24.43 28.49
N HIS A 15 35.77 -23.12 28.19
CA HIS A 15 35.21 -22.02 28.98
C HIS A 15 34.87 -20.81 28.09
N PHE A 16 33.59 -20.43 28.03
CA PHE A 16 33.13 -19.14 27.48
C PHE A 16 33.08 -18.11 28.62
N HIS A 17 33.73 -16.97 28.44
CA HIS A 17 33.46 -15.79 29.25
C HIS A 17 32.38 -14.92 28.58
N PRO A 18 31.33 -14.53 29.31
CA PRO A 18 30.33 -13.60 28.83
C PRO A 18 30.81 -12.15 29.03
N VAL A 19 30.05 -11.21 28.45
CA VAL A 19 30.09 -9.75 28.67
C VAL A 19 30.92 -8.98 27.63
N MET A 20 30.25 -8.58 26.55
CA MET A 20 30.01 -7.17 26.16
C MET A 20 29.49 -7.13 24.70
N PHE A 21 28.22 -7.40 24.51
CA PHE A 21 27.44 -6.71 23.48
C PHE A 21 26.06 -6.48 24.07
N LEU A 22 25.96 -5.45 24.92
CA LEU A 22 24.70 -4.74 25.12
C LEU A 22 24.35 -4.18 23.75
N GLY A 23 23.63 -5.00 22.97
CA GLY A 23 23.05 -4.57 21.72
C GLY A 23 22.27 -3.31 22.02
N ALA A 24 22.49 -2.28 21.20
CA ALA A 24 21.50 -1.25 21.04
C ALA A 24 20.21 -1.97 20.63
N ILE A 25 19.34 -2.24 21.60
CA ILE A 25 17.99 -2.72 21.35
C ILE A 25 17.32 -1.51 20.72
N SER A 26 17.34 -1.44 19.39
CA SER A 26 16.40 -0.58 18.68
C SER A 26 15.02 -1.00 19.15
N ASN A 27 14.35 -0.14 19.91
CA ASN A 27 12.92 -0.23 20.13
C ASN A 27 12.26 -0.04 18.76
N ILE A 28 12.17 -1.11 17.97
CA ILE A 28 11.42 -1.10 16.71
C ILE A 28 9.96 -1.05 17.13
N SER A 29 9.37 0.14 17.10
CA SER A 29 7.94 0.34 17.24
C SER A 29 7.29 0.35 15.86
N PHE A 30 6.10 -0.23 15.77
CA PHE A 30 5.27 -0.19 14.58
C PHE A 30 3.98 0.55 14.91
N PRO A 31 3.33 1.21 13.93
CA PRO A 31 1.99 1.71 14.12
C PRO A 31 1.05 0.59 14.55
N VAL A 32 0.16 0.86 15.49
CA VAL A 32 -0.85 -0.09 15.95
C VAL A 32 -2.25 0.29 15.49
N THR A 33 -3.10 -0.71 15.27
CA THR A 33 -4.51 -0.50 14.94
C THR A 33 -5.37 -1.57 15.61
N PRO A 34 -6.64 -1.30 15.98
CA PRO A 34 -7.46 -2.27 16.67
C PRO A 34 -7.93 -3.38 15.72
N ILE A 35 -7.57 -4.62 16.06
CA ILE A 35 -8.00 -5.84 15.41
C ILE A 35 -8.72 -6.70 16.44
N LYS A 36 -10.02 -6.94 16.25
CA LYS A 36 -10.85 -7.74 17.15
C LYS A 36 -10.72 -7.33 18.64
N GLY A 37 -10.59 -6.02 18.90
CA GLY A 37 -10.52 -5.45 20.25
C GLY A 37 -9.14 -5.42 20.89
N LYS A 38 -8.06 -5.73 20.16
CA LYS A 38 -6.67 -5.55 20.61
C LYS A 38 -5.90 -4.66 19.64
N LEU A 39 -5.02 -3.82 20.15
CA LEU A 39 -4.08 -3.08 19.33
C LEU A 39 -3.02 -4.05 18.80
N GLU A 40 -2.98 -4.23 17.48
CA GLU A 40 -2.01 -5.09 16.81
C GLU A 40 -0.99 -4.25 16.04
N PRO A 41 0.31 -4.57 16.13
CA PRO A 41 1.35 -3.88 15.37
C PRO A 41 1.25 -4.21 13.88
N LEU A 42 1.44 -3.18 13.05
CA LEU A 42 1.43 -3.28 11.60
C LEU A 42 2.87 -3.23 11.06
N GLU A 43 3.55 -4.37 11.06
CA GLU A 43 4.97 -4.49 10.67
C GLU A 43 5.30 -4.03 9.24
N PHE A 44 4.29 -3.89 8.39
CA PHE A 44 4.43 -3.54 6.98
C PHE A 44 4.21 -2.04 6.67
N ILE A 45 3.93 -1.21 7.68
CA ILE A 45 3.83 0.25 7.54
C ILE A 45 4.76 0.98 8.53
N THR A 46 4.95 2.27 8.31
CA THR A 46 5.65 3.19 9.21
C THR A 46 4.68 4.26 9.75
N PHE A 47 5.10 4.98 10.79
CA PHE A 47 4.31 6.06 11.38
C PHE A 47 4.04 7.19 10.38
N TYR A 48 2.79 7.66 10.35
CA TYR A 48 2.40 8.84 9.60
C TYR A 48 3.05 10.09 10.20
N LYS A 49 3.70 10.91 9.35
CA LYS A 49 4.42 12.12 9.77
C LYS A 49 3.55 13.37 9.93
N GLY A 50 2.28 13.30 9.52
CA GLY A 50 1.39 14.47 9.56
C GLY A 50 1.49 15.39 8.33
N ASP A 51 2.32 15.06 7.36
CA ASP A 51 2.53 15.88 6.16
C ASP A 51 1.35 15.75 5.18
N LEU A 52 0.56 16.83 5.08
CA LEU A 52 -0.55 16.98 4.14
C LEU A 52 -0.08 17.54 2.79
N ILE A 53 -0.83 17.25 1.73
CA ILE A 53 -0.59 17.87 0.41
C ILE A 53 -1.07 19.31 0.46
N ASP A 54 -0.17 20.25 0.16
CA ASP A 54 -0.50 21.67 0.02
C ASP A 54 -0.73 22.07 -1.45
N ASP A 55 -1.11 23.32 -1.70
CA ASP A 55 -1.38 23.80 -3.06
C ASP A 55 -0.12 23.84 -3.95
N ALA A 56 1.07 24.03 -3.37
CA ALA A 56 2.32 24.02 -4.13
C ALA A 56 2.67 22.59 -4.58
N ASP A 57 2.42 21.59 -3.74
CA ASP A 57 2.56 20.17 -4.10
C ASP A 57 1.64 19.81 -5.27
N TYR A 58 0.36 20.22 -5.22
CA TYR A 58 -0.59 20.00 -6.31
C TYR A 58 -0.16 20.71 -7.59
N GLN A 59 0.32 21.95 -7.50
CA GLN A 59 0.80 22.70 -8.66
C GLN A 59 2.01 22.02 -9.30
N LEU A 60 2.95 21.53 -8.49
CA LEU A 60 4.10 20.78 -8.98
C LEU A 60 3.68 19.47 -9.67
N ALA A 61 2.74 18.73 -9.07
CA ALA A 61 2.20 17.51 -9.66
C ALA A 61 1.51 17.79 -11.00
N ALA A 62 0.69 18.84 -11.07
CA ALA A 62 0.01 19.29 -12.28
C ALA A 62 1.01 19.66 -13.39
N THR A 63 2.09 20.38 -13.06
CA THR A 63 3.17 20.69 -14.00
C THR A 63 3.83 19.42 -14.53
N LYS A 64 4.18 18.46 -13.65
CA LYS A 64 4.80 17.17 -14.04
C LYS A 64 3.91 16.34 -14.96
N LEU A 65 2.59 16.38 -14.74
CA LEU A 65 1.60 15.68 -15.55
C LEU A 65 1.13 16.49 -16.76
N SER A 66 1.45 17.78 -16.85
CA SER A 66 0.90 18.71 -17.83
C SER A 66 -0.63 18.68 -17.88
N CYS A 67 -1.27 18.57 -16.71
CA CYS A 67 -2.71 18.59 -16.54
C CYS A 67 -3.12 19.71 -15.57
N GLU A 68 -4.41 19.88 -15.34
CA GLU A 68 -4.91 20.86 -14.37
C GLU A 68 -4.84 20.32 -12.94
N VAL A 69 -4.59 21.20 -11.96
CA VAL A 69 -4.66 20.87 -10.52
C VAL A 69 -6.03 20.28 -10.17
N ALA A 70 -7.10 20.85 -10.73
CA ALA A 70 -8.47 20.37 -10.54
C ALA A 70 -8.65 18.90 -10.95
N ALA A 71 -7.93 18.42 -11.98
CA ALA A 71 -8.00 17.02 -12.39
C ALA A 71 -7.39 16.07 -11.34
N ILE A 72 -6.25 16.44 -10.75
CA ILE A 72 -5.60 15.66 -9.69
C ILE A 72 -6.48 15.63 -8.44
N LYS A 73 -7.00 16.80 -8.02
CA LYS A 73 -7.93 16.91 -6.88
C LYS A 73 -9.22 16.09 -7.12
N ALA A 74 -9.72 16.05 -8.36
CA ALA A 74 -10.89 15.26 -8.72
C ALA A 74 -10.70 13.75 -8.56
N VAL A 75 -9.52 13.22 -8.92
CA VAL A 75 -9.17 11.81 -8.71
C VAL A 75 -9.08 11.53 -7.20
N ALA A 76 -8.33 12.32 -6.45
CA ALA A 76 -8.20 12.16 -4.99
C ALA A 76 -9.56 12.12 -4.27
N GLN A 77 -10.46 13.06 -4.60
CA GLN A 77 -11.81 13.12 -4.02
C GLN A 77 -12.70 11.95 -4.48
N THR A 78 -12.46 11.42 -5.68
CA THR A 78 -13.18 10.25 -6.17
C THR A 78 -12.83 9.01 -5.37
N GLU A 79 -11.54 8.82 -5.08
CA GLU A 79 -11.02 7.62 -4.44
C GLU A 79 -11.33 7.57 -2.94
N THR A 80 -10.95 8.59 -2.16
CA THR A 80 -11.12 8.55 -0.69
C THR A 80 -12.30 9.38 -0.18
N GLY A 81 -12.85 10.28 -0.99
CA GLY A 81 -13.95 11.16 -0.60
C GLY A 81 -13.67 11.89 0.73
N ASN A 82 -14.70 11.99 1.59
CA ASN A 82 -14.61 12.65 2.89
C ASN A 82 -13.96 11.80 3.99
N TYR A 83 -13.69 10.51 3.74
CA TYR A 83 -13.07 9.64 4.75
C TYR A 83 -11.60 9.99 4.99
N GLY A 84 -10.97 10.64 4.00
CA GLY A 84 -9.56 11.00 4.07
C GLY A 84 -8.61 9.86 3.71
N SER A 85 -7.32 10.17 3.75
CA SER A 85 -6.21 9.29 3.35
C SER A 85 -5.58 8.55 4.52
N TYR A 86 -5.80 9.04 5.75
CA TYR A 86 -5.35 8.48 7.01
C TYR A 86 -6.46 8.59 8.05
N PHE A 87 -6.59 7.61 8.92
CA PHE A 87 -7.55 7.65 10.01
C PHE A 87 -7.06 6.84 11.21
N LYS A 88 -7.72 7.08 12.33
CA LYS A 88 -7.68 6.28 13.56
C LYS A 88 -9.03 5.61 13.74
N PHE A 89 -9.06 4.41 14.30
CA PHE A 89 -10.32 3.74 14.66
C PHE A 89 -10.71 4.02 16.11
N GLN A 90 -9.75 4.34 16.98
CA GLN A 90 -9.94 4.59 18.41
C GLN A 90 -9.10 5.80 18.87
N SER A 91 -9.13 6.14 20.15
CA SER A 91 -8.34 7.28 20.66
C SER A 91 -6.88 6.92 20.90
N ASP A 92 -6.58 5.65 21.11
CA ASP A 92 -5.29 5.10 21.56
C ASP A 92 -4.54 4.30 20.48
N ASP A 93 -5.05 4.23 19.25
CA ASP A 93 -4.33 3.67 18.09
C ASP A 93 -3.52 4.72 17.31
N ASP A 94 -2.80 4.28 16.28
CA ASP A 94 -2.04 5.17 15.40
C ASP A 94 -2.81 5.48 14.12
N TYR A 95 -2.44 6.59 13.46
CA TYR A 95 -2.94 6.87 12.13
C TYR A 95 -2.45 5.81 11.15
N VAL A 96 -3.38 5.21 10.42
CA VAL A 96 -3.10 4.24 9.37
C VAL A 96 -3.66 4.73 8.04
N PRO A 97 -3.00 4.44 6.90
CA PRO A 97 -3.50 4.87 5.61
C PRO A 97 -4.83 4.17 5.28
N ALA A 98 -5.68 4.85 4.53
CA ALA A 98 -6.89 4.25 3.97
C ALA A 98 -6.52 3.14 2.99
N ILE A 99 -7.14 1.97 3.14
CA ILE A 99 -6.91 0.82 2.27
C ILE A 99 -8.21 0.20 1.79
N LEU A 100 -8.15 -0.45 0.62
CA LEU A 100 -9.14 -1.44 0.19
C LEU A 100 -8.40 -2.73 -0.14
N PHE A 101 -8.71 -3.81 0.57
CA PHE A 101 -8.14 -5.13 0.32
C PHE A 101 -8.98 -5.88 -0.73
N GLU A 102 -8.33 -6.33 -1.79
CA GLU A 102 -8.95 -6.96 -2.95
C GLU A 102 -8.60 -8.46 -3.00
N ARG A 103 -9.48 -9.29 -2.43
CA ARG A 103 -9.28 -10.77 -2.31
C ARG A 103 -8.96 -11.50 -3.62
N HIS A 104 -9.39 -10.95 -4.75
CA HIS A 104 -9.14 -11.53 -6.08
C HIS A 104 -7.75 -11.23 -6.61
N HIS A 105 -7.13 -10.12 -6.18
CA HIS A 105 -5.71 -9.91 -6.38
C HIS A 105 -4.90 -10.89 -5.53
N PHE A 106 -5.31 -11.15 -4.28
CA PHE A 106 -4.58 -12.09 -3.43
C PHE A 106 -4.63 -13.52 -4.00
N SER A 107 -5.82 -13.97 -4.41
CA SER A 107 -5.99 -15.24 -5.14
C SER A 107 -5.11 -15.29 -6.40
N LYS A 108 -5.13 -14.25 -7.23
CA LYS A 108 -4.29 -14.15 -8.44
C LYS A 108 -2.79 -14.28 -8.14
N TYR A 109 -2.29 -13.56 -7.14
CA TYR A 109 -0.85 -13.53 -6.82
C TYR A 109 -0.38 -14.74 -6.00
N THR A 110 -1.30 -15.52 -5.44
CA THR A 110 -1.01 -16.79 -4.76
C THR A 110 -1.42 -18.01 -5.60
N HIS A 111 -1.85 -17.80 -6.85
CA HIS A 111 -2.32 -18.85 -7.74
C HIS A 111 -3.45 -19.71 -7.13
N GLY A 112 -4.32 -19.08 -6.34
CA GLY A 112 -5.47 -19.72 -5.70
C GLY A 112 -5.13 -20.59 -4.49
N GLU A 113 -3.88 -20.61 -4.02
CA GLU A 113 -3.43 -21.45 -2.89
C GLU A 113 -4.30 -21.29 -1.63
N TYR A 114 -4.82 -20.08 -1.40
CA TYR A 114 -5.58 -19.74 -0.20
C TYR A 114 -7.08 -19.58 -0.42
N ASP A 115 -7.65 -19.98 -1.56
CA ASP A 115 -9.07 -19.78 -1.91
C ASP A 115 -10.07 -20.47 -0.96
N SER A 116 -9.60 -21.40 -0.13
CA SER A 116 -10.37 -21.93 1.01
C SER A 116 -10.73 -20.84 2.04
N HIS A 117 -9.98 -19.75 2.11
CA HIS A 117 -10.23 -18.56 2.92
C HIS A 117 -10.95 -17.49 2.08
N SER A 118 -12.19 -17.78 1.68
CA SER A 118 -12.96 -16.99 0.69
C SER A 118 -13.14 -15.49 0.98
N ASP A 119 -12.93 -15.05 2.22
CA ASP A 119 -13.01 -13.66 2.63
C ASP A 119 -11.71 -12.86 2.35
N ILE A 120 -10.57 -13.55 2.20
CA ILE A 120 -9.27 -12.96 1.86
C ILE A 120 -8.67 -13.46 0.54
N SER A 121 -9.12 -14.60 0.01
CA SER A 121 -8.71 -15.14 -1.30
C SER A 121 -9.92 -15.66 -2.04
N ASN A 122 -10.23 -15.10 -3.20
CA ASN A 122 -11.31 -15.59 -4.05
C ASN A 122 -11.09 -15.07 -5.48
N PRO A 123 -11.18 -15.89 -6.54
CA PRO A 123 -10.97 -15.43 -7.92
C PRO A 123 -11.97 -14.35 -8.35
N ASP A 124 -13.14 -14.29 -7.71
CA ASP A 124 -14.16 -13.28 -7.95
C ASP A 124 -13.96 -12.05 -7.06
N ALA A 125 -13.93 -10.89 -7.72
CA ALA A 125 -13.90 -9.58 -7.07
C ALA A 125 -15.11 -9.33 -6.16
N GLY A 126 -15.00 -8.34 -5.28
CA GLY A 126 -16.02 -8.01 -4.29
C GLY A 126 -15.72 -8.58 -2.92
N GLY A 127 -16.76 -8.70 -2.10
CA GLY A 127 -16.62 -9.08 -0.69
C GLY A 127 -15.79 -8.09 0.14
N TYR A 128 -15.60 -6.84 -0.33
CA TYR A 128 -14.69 -5.86 0.27
C TYR A 128 -14.99 -5.62 1.76
N GLY A 129 -16.25 -5.36 2.11
CA GLY A 129 -16.68 -5.06 3.47
C GLY A 129 -16.50 -3.58 3.83
N THR A 130 -16.60 -3.27 5.12
CA THR A 130 -16.42 -1.92 5.68
C THR A 130 -14.94 -1.55 5.84
N ILE A 131 -14.65 -0.28 6.15
CA ILE A 131 -13.28 0.20 6.45
C ILE A 131 -12.65 -0.60 7.61
N SER A 132 -13.44 -0.90 8.65
CA SER A 132 -12.99 -1.62 9.85
C SER A 132 -12.53 -3.06 9.59
N VAL A 133 -12.88 -3.68 8.47
CA VAL A 133 -12.47 -5.06 8.15
C VAL A 133 -11.26 -5.15 7.22
N GLN A 134 -10.79 -4.03 6.67
CA GLN A 134 -9.71 -4.04 5.68
C GLN A 134 -8.37 -4.48 6.29
N TYR A 135 -7.93 -3.85 7.38
CA TYR A 135 -6.70 -4.26 8.08
C TYR A 135 -6.77 -5.69 8.64
N PRO A 136 -7.87 -6.14 9.28
CA PRO A 136 -8.03 -7.55 9.67
C PRO A 136 -7.89 -8.56 8.51
N LYS A 137 -8.29 -8.19 7.29
CA LYS A 137 -8.08 -9.03 6.11
C LYS A 137 -6.63 -9.00 5.64
N LEU A 138 -6.06 -7.81 5.51
CA LEU A 138 -4.68 -7.64 5.07
C LEU A 138 -3.69 -8.36 6.00
N ILE A 139 -3.85 -8.25 7.31
CA ILE A 139 -2.97 -8.92 8.30
C ILE A 139 -3.03 -10.44 8.13
N ARG A 140 -4.22 -11.02 7.98
CA ARG A 140 -4.36 -12.47 7.76
C ARG A 140 -3.74 -12.91 6.44
N ALA A 141 -3.95 -12.15 5.36
CA ALA A 141 -3.32 -12.42 4.08
C ALA A 141 -1.78 -12.29 4.18
N TYR A 142 -1.28 -11.29 4.90
CA TYR A 142 0.14 -11.03 5.09
C TYR A 142 0.84 -12.15 5.87
N ALA A 143 0.15 -12.74 6.85
CA ALA A 143 0.64 -13.91 7.59
C ALA A 143 0.80 -15.16 6.70
N LEU A 144 0.02 -15.27 5.62
CA LEU A 144 0.09 -16.37 4.66
C LEU A 144 1.13 -16.10 3.57
N ASN A 145 1.03 -14.93 2.91
CA ASN A 145 1.97 -14.52 1.88
C ASN A 145 2.14 -12.99 1.87
N LYS A 146 3.24 -12.53 2.47
CA LYS A 146 3.55 -11.11 2.66
C LYS A 146 3.46 -10.31 1.37
N ARG A 147 4.21 -10.72 0.36
CA ARG A 147 4.32 -10.00 -0.91
C ARG A 147 2.99 -9.93 -1.64
N ALA A 148 2.29 -11.06 -1.76
CA ALA A 148 0.98 -11.10 -2.41
C ALA A 148 -0.05 -10.24 -1.67
N ALA A 149 -0.04 -10.24 -0.34
CA ALA A 149 -0.95 -9.44 0.47
C ALA A 149 -0.76 -7.94 0.21
N LEU A 150 0.49 -7.44 0.24
CA LEU A 150 0.77 -6.02 -0.02
C LEU A 150 0.42 -5.60 -1.45
N MET A 151 0.62 -6.48 -2.43
CA MET A 151 0.19 -6.23 -3.81
C MET A 151 -1.33 -6.20 -4.00
N SER A 152 -2.10 -6.70 -3.04
CA SER A 152 -3.54 -6.91 -3.13
C SER A 152 -4.37 -5.88 -2.35
N ALA A 153 -3.75 -4.79 -1.91
CA ALA A 153 -4.45 -3.66 -1.31
C ALA A 153 -4.15 -2.37 -2.07
N SER A 154 -5.15 -1.51 -2.23
CA SER A 154 -4.98 -0.12 -2.64
C SER A 154 -4.69 0.77 -1.43
N TRP A 155 -3.92 1.83 -1.62
CA TRP A 155 -3.37 2.61 -0.50
C TRP A 155 -3.57 4.12 -0.65
N GLY A 156 -3.94 4.75 0.46
CA GLY A 156 -3.91 6.20 0.65
C GLY A 156 -4.89 6.98 -0.21
N LYS A 157 -4.63 8.28 -0.33
CA LYS A 157 -5.50 9.28 -0.97
C LYS A 157 -5.88 8.97 -2.41
N PHE A 158 -5.00 8.30 -3.15
CA PHE A 158 -5.19 7.97 -4.56
C PHE A 158 -5.55 6.50 -4.79
N GLN A 159 -5.63 5.68 -3.73
CA GLN A 159 -5.97 4.25 -3.81
C GLN A 159 -5.19 3.49 -4.90
N ILE A 160 -3.87 3.73 -4.98
CA ILE A 160 -3.02 2.98 -5.94
C ILE A 160 -2.85 1.57 -5.39
N LEU A 161 -3.21 0.57 -6.19
CA LEU A 161 -3.03 -0.84 -5.87
C LEU A 161 -1.54 -1.20 -5.74
N GLY A 162 -1.16 -1.89 -4.66
CA GLY A 162 0.24 -2.21 -4.35
C GLY A 162 0.96 -3.03 -5.42
N SER A 163 0.23 -3.74 -6.28
CA SER A 163 0.80 -4.41 -7.46
C SER A 163 1.41 -3.44 -8.49
N ASN A 164 1.05 -2.17 -8.45
CA ASN A 164 1.59 -1.11 -9.32
C ASN A 164 2.84 -0.44 -8.74
N TYR A 165 3.47 -1.00 -7.68
CA TYR A 165 4.62 -0.40 -6.99
C TYR A 165 5.73 0.06 -7.95
N ALA A 166 6.05 -0.74 -8.97
CA ALA A 166 7.12 -0.43 -9.93
C ALA A 166 6.75 0.78 -10.82
N ALA A 167 5.50 0.82 -11.30
CA ALA A 167 4.98 1.94 -12.06
C ALA A 167 4.86 3.21 -11.21
N ALA A 168 4.62 3.06 -9.90
CA ALA A 168 4.65 4.14 -8.92
C ALA A 168 6.07 4.56 -8.49
N GLY A 169 7.12 3.96 -9.05
CA GLY A 169 8.51 4.37 -8.84
C GLY A 169 9.23 3.70 -7.66
N TYR A 170 8.74 2.54 -7.18
CA TYR A 170 9.32 1.81 -6.05
C TYR A 170 9.95 0.48 -6.48
N SER A 171 10.93 0.02 -5.71
CA SER A 171 11.65 -1.24 -5.97
C SER A 171 10.89 -2.49 -5.52
N SER A 172 9.98 -2.37 -4.56
CA SER A 172 9.18 -3.47 -4.04
C SER A 172 7.81 -2.99 -3.50
N PRO A 173 6.82 -3.91 -3.34
CA PRO A 173 5.56 -3.61 -2.66
C PRO A 173 5.76 -3.09 -1.24
N GLU A 174 6.74 -3.62 -0.49
CA GLU A 174 7.07 -3.18 0.86
C GLU A 174 7.54 -1.72 0.87
N ALA A 175 8.47 -1.36 -0.04
CA ALA A 175 8.94 0.02 -0.17
C ALA A 175 7.80 0.99 -0.55
N PHE A 176 6.90 0.56 -1.43
CA PHE A 176 5.71 1.32 -1.79
C PHE A 176 4.79 1.52 -0.59
N VAL A 177 4.43 0.46 0.14
CA VAL A 177 3.52 0.54 1.29
C VAL A 177 4.10 1.41 2.41
N MET A 178 5.39 1.26 2.72
CA MET A 178 6.08 2.12 3.67
C MET A 178 5.96 3.60 3.28
N ALA A 179 6.23 3.92 2.02
CA ALA A 179 6.10 5.30 1.53
C ALA A 179 4.64 5.81 1.60
N MET A 180 3.66 4.96 1.26
CA MET A 180 2.23 5.31 1.31
C MET A 180 1.72 5.52 2.73
N SER A 181 2.35 4.94 3.75
CA SER A 181 2.01 5.13 5.15
C SER A 181 2.68 6.34 5.81
N GLU A 182 3.75 6.87 5.21
CA GLU A 182 4.56 7.90 5.83
C GLU A 182 3.97 9.32 5.65
N SER A 183 3.46 9.67 4.47
CA SER A 183 2.90 11.00 4.19
C SER A 183 1.90 11.03 3.04
N GLU A 184 1.01 12.04 2.99
CA GLU A 184 0.20 12.27 1.78
C GLU A 184 1.06 12.74 0.60
N LYS A 185 2.17 13.44 0.87
CA LYS A 185 3.10 13.90 -0.18
C LYS A 185 3.73 12.72 -0.93
N ASN A 186 4.08 11.64 -0.23
CA ASN A 186 4.54 10.40 -0.87
C ASN A 186 3.43 9.75 -1.71
N GLN A 187 2.18 9.75 -1.23
CA GLN A 187 1.04 9.26 -1.99
C GLN A 187 0.82 10.06 -3.29
N LEU A 188 0.97 11.39 -3.25
CA LEU A 188 0.92 12.23 -4.46
C LEU A 188 2.09 11.94 -5.40
N LYS A 189 3.31 11.77 -4.89
CA LYS A 189 4.47 11.42 -5.71
C LYS A 189 4.23 10.09 -6.44
N ALA A 190 3.78 9.06 -5.72
CA ALA A 190 3.45 7.77 -6.31
C ALA A 190 2.36 7.87 -7.39
N PHE A 191 1.33 8.69 -7.14
CA PHE A 191 0.30 8.97 -8.13
C PHE A 191 0.88 9.59 -9.40
N VAL A 192 1.70 10.64 -9.28
CA VAL A 192 2.34 11.27 -10.44
C VAL A 192 3.19 10.26 -11.24
N ASP A 193 4.01 9.46 -10.56
CA ASP A 193 4.86 8.47 -11.23
C ASP A 193 4.01 7.39 -11.93
N PHE A 194 2.96 6.89 -11.26
CA PHE A 194 2.03 5.91 -11.83
C PHE A 194 1.30 6.43 -13.06
N ILE A 195 0.75 7.65 -13.01
CA ILE A 195 0.09 8.28 -14.15
C ILE A 195 1.06 8.51 -15.31
N LYS A 196 2.32 8.92 -15.04
CA LYS A 196 3.33 9.11 -16.09
C LYS A 196 3.73 7.80 -16.78
N PHE A 197 3.74 6.70 -16.03
CA PHE A 197 4.12 5.39 -16.55
C PHE A 197 3.09 4.86 -17.56
N ASP A 198 1.80 5.10 -17.33
CA ASP A 198 0.73 4.65 -18.21
C ASP A 198 0.29 5.74 -19.19
N VAL A 199 0.59 5.55 -20.48
CA VAL A 199 0.26 6.52 -21.55
C VAL A 199 -1.24 6.80 -21.66
N THR A 200 -2.10 5.81 -21.36
CA THR A 200 -3.55 5.97 -21.40
C THR A 200 -4.02 6.84 -20.26
N LEU A 201 -3.54 6.59 -19.03
CA LEU A 201 -3.83 7.43 -17.87
C LEU A 201 -3.32 8.86 -18.07
N LEU A 202 -2.08 9.03 -18.53
CA LEU A 202 -1.51 10.35 -18.79
C LEU A 202 -2.30 11.13 -19.85
N LYS A 203 -2.66 10.49 -20.97
CA LYS A 203 -3.44 11.15 -22.02
C LYS A 203 -4.82 11.53 -21.51
N SER A 204 -5.50 10.60 -20.84
CA SER A 204 -6.88 10.80 -20.39
C SER A 204 -7.01 11.84 -19.27
N ILE A 205 -6.08 11.92 -18.31
CA ILE A 205 -6.12 12.98 -17.28
C ILE A 205 -5.87 14.37 -17.88
N ARG A 206 -5.01 14.48 -18.91
CA ARG A 206 -4.74 15.72 -19.64
C ARG A 206 -5.95 16.18 -20.44
N SER A 207 -6.59 15.25 -21.17
CA SER A 207 -7.77 15.55 -21.99
C SER A 207 -9.08 15.54 -21.19
N LYS A 208 -9.04 15.22 -19.90
CA LYS A 208 -10.22 15.05 -19.02
C LYS A 208 -11.21 14.02 -19.57
N ASP A 209 -10.68 12.97 -20.20
CA ASP A 209 -11.46 11.81 -20.64
C ASP A 209 -11.68 10.87 -19.44
N TRP A 210 -12.65 11.23 -18.61
CA TRP A 210 -12.92 10.55 -17.34
C TRP A 210 -13.34 9.09 -17.51
N LEU A 211 -14.00 8.75 -18.64
CA LEU A 211 -14.40 7.37 -18.90
C LEU A 211 -13.19 6.49 -19.23
N THR A 212 -12.29 6.97 -20.09
CA THR A 212 -11.04 6.27 -20.39
C THR A 212 -10.15 6.18 -19.16
N PHE A 213 -10.04 7.28 -18.39
CA PHE A 213 -9.28 7.29 -17.15
C PHE A 213 -9.82 6.27 -16.15
N ALA A 214 -11.12 6.28 -15.86
CA ALA A 214 -11.75 5.35 -14.91
C ALA A 214 -11.59 3.87 -15.33
N ARG A 215 -11.68 3.57 -16.64
CA ARG A 215 -11.50 2.20 -17.13
C ARG A 215 -10.06 1.71 -16.99
N ALA A 216 -9.08 2.59 -17.15
CA ALA A 216 -7.67 2.26 -16.96
C ALA A 216 -7.31 2.18 -15.47
N TYR A 217 -7.85 3.09 -14.64
CA TYR A 217 -7.51 3.22 -13.23
C TYR A 217 -8.26 2.23 -12.32
N ASN A 218 -9.58 2.15 -12.45
CA ASN A 218 -10.46 1.32 -11.60
C ASN A 218 -10.92 0.03 -12.32
N GLY A 219 -10.45 -0.20 -13.54
CA GLY A 219 -10.74 -1.38 -14.35
C GLY A 219 -11.95 -1.24 -15.29
N LYS A 220 -12.00 -2.10 -16.31
CA LYS A 220 -12.99 -2.03 -17.41
C LYS A 220 -14.45 -2.12 -16.96
N ARG A 221 -14.70 -2.71 -15.79
CA ARG A 221 -16.04 -2.90 -15.20
C ARG A 221 -16.40 -1.82 -14.17
N GLN A 222 -15.64 -0.73 -14.10
CA GLN A 222 -15.94 0.42 -13.23
C GLN A 222 -17.39 0.88 -13.42
N LYS A 223 -18.03 1.31 -12.32
CA LYS A 223 -19.38 1.87 -12.33
C LYS A 223 -19.40 3.24 -11.66
N GLY A 224 -19.57 4.29 -12.46
CA GLY A 224 -19.79 5.66 -11.98
C GLY A 224 -18.56 6.43 -11.52
N TYR A 225 -17.36 5.84 -11.59
CA TYR A 225 -16.11 6.54 -11.26
C TYR A 225 -15.85 7.71 -12.21
N ASP A 226 -16.14 7.51 -13.49
CA ASP A 226 -16.04 8.53 -14.54
C ASP A 226 -16.91 9.77 -14.21
N LYS A 227 -18.20 9.54 -13.90
CA LYS A 227 -19.13 10.63 -13.56
C LYS A 227 -18.77 11.30 -12.23
N LYS A 228 -18.23 10.54 -11.27
CA LYS A 228 -17.78 11.09 -9.98
C LYS A 228 -16.53 11.97 -10.16
N MET A 229 -15.57 11.54 -10.97
CA MET A 229 -14.41 12.36 -11.33
C MET A 229 -14.82 13.63 -12.08
N GLU A 230 -15.72 13.53 -13.06
CA GLU A 230 -16.25 14.69 -13.78
C GLU A 230 -16.88 15.70 -12.83
N LYS A 231 -17.78 15.24 -11.96
CA LYS A 231 -18.42 16.11 -10.95
C LYS A 231 -17.39 16.76 -10.02
N ASN A 232 -16.43 15.98 -9.52
CA ASN A 232 -15.40 16.50 -8.63
C ASN A 232 -14.50 17.51 -9.35
N TYR A 233 -14.18 17.29 -10.62
CA TYR A 233 -13.41 18.26 -11.42
C TYR A 233 -14.13 19.61 -11.51
N GLU A 234 -15.43 19.62 -11.81
CA GLU A 234 -16.23 20.86 -11.87
C GLU A 234 -16.32 21.59 -10.52
N ILE A 235 -16.23 20.86 -9.40
CA ILE A 235 -16.14 21.46 -8.05
C ILE A 235 -14.78 22.15 -7.83
N ASN A 236 -13.69 21.50 -8.21
CA ASN A 236 -12.32 22.01 -7.96
C ASN A 236 -11.84 23.06 -8.97
N LYS A 237 -12.61 23.29 -10.05
CA LYS A 237 -12.32 24.32 -11.05
C LYS A 237 -12.69 25.73 -10.58
N LYS A 238 -13.59 25.84 -9.60
CA LYS A 238 -14.07 27.10 -9.02
C LYS A 238 -13.04 27.67 -8.06
#